data_AF-A0A9I9EJF3-F1
#
_entry.id   AF-A0A9I9EJF3-F1
#
_cell.length_a   1.000
_cell.length_b   1.000
_cell.length_c   1.000
_cell.angle_alpha   90.00
_cell.angle_beta   90.00
_cell.angle_gamma   90.00
#
_symmetry.space_group_name_H-M   'P 1'
#
loop_
_entity.id
_entity.type
_entity.pdbx_description
1 polymer ?
#
loop_
_entity_poly.entity_id
_entity_poly.type
_entity_poly.pdbx_seq_one_letter_code
_entity_poly.pdbx_strand_id
1 'polypeptide(L)'
;MLKRFTFNTFDLTLTIEEYQALISLPADRGNKSYIYDRKLTLQRSLSKFMGDIHASEIKKQIKTKEGKNCIPINYLINLVRGCLSRKKGLSLIALCIYGTVIFPRIKRYVEEEVVKIFVGIE
;
A
#
# COMPACT_ATOMS: atom_id res chain seq x y z
N MET A 1 -4.72 -11.01 20.61
CA MET A 1 -5.57 -11.28 19.44
C MET A 1 -6.07 -9.94 18.91
N LEU A 2 -5.50 -9.42 17.83
CA LEU A 2 -5.87 -8.11 17.28
C LEU A 2 -7.28 -8.16 16.66
N LYS A 3 -8.18 -7.31 17.17
CA LYS A 3 -9.56 -7.17 16.72
C LYS A 3 -9.58 -6.54 15.32
N ARG A 4 -10.12 -7.27 14.35
CA ARG A 4 -10.55 -6.71 13.07
C ARG A 4 -11.88 -5.97 13.29
N PHE A 5 -12.03 -4.78 12.73
CA PHE A 5 -13.35 -4.19 12.56
C PHE A 5 -14.00 -4.89 11.37
N THR A 6 -14.90 -5.83 11.65
CA THR A 6 -15.77 -6.47 10.66
C THR A 6 -17.20 -6.27 11.12
N PHE A 7 -17.97 -5.49 10.36
CA PHE A 7 -19.44 -5.50 10.49
C PHE A 7 -20.00 -6.51 9.50
N ASN A 8 -20.35 -7.66 10.06
CA ASN A 8 -21.26 -8.67 9.53
C ASN A 8 -20.84 -9.40 8.24
N THR A 9 -20.68 -8.75 7.07
CA THR A 9 -20.54 -9.47 5.78
C THR A 9 -19.98 -8.65 4.60
N PHE A 10 -19.56 -7.40 4.80
CA PHE A 10 -19.14 -6.51 3.70
C PHE A 10 -17.87 -5.73 4.06
N ASP A 11 -17.00 -5.50 3.08
CA ASP A 11 -15.83 -4.62 3.25
C ASP A 11 -16.30 -3.17 3.45
N LEU A 12 -16.04 -2.62 4.64
CA LEU A 12 -16.20 -1.18 4.94
C LEU A 12 -15.00 -0.39 4.40
N THR A 13 -14.66 -0.61 3.14
CA THR A 13 -13.71 0.31 2.49
C THR A 13 -14.51 1.55 2.14
N LEU A 14 -14.49 2.54 3.02
CA LEU A 14 -15.16 3.82 2.77
C LEU A 14 -14.72 4.35 1.40
N THR A 15 -15.66 4.86 0.62
CA THR A 15 -15.32 5.54 -0.63
C THR A 15 -14.51 6.80 -0.32
N ILE A 16 -13.87 7.37 -1.35
CA ILE A 16 -13.08 8.59 -1.20
C ILE A 16 -13.95 9.71 -0.65
N GLU A 17 -15.18 9.80 -1.16
CA GLU A 17 -16.19 10.77 -0.77
C GLU A 17 -16.61 10.58 0.70
N GLU A 18 -16.73 9.33 1.16
CA GLU A 18 -17.03 9.02 2.56
C GLU A 18 -15.88 9.38 3.50
N TYR A 19 -14.62 9.15 3.10
CA TYR A 19 -13.46 9.64 3.85
C TYR A 19 -13.39 11.17 3.88
N GLN A 20 -13.66 11.83 2.76
CA GLN A 20 -13.71 13.30 2.68
C GLN A 20 -14.77 13.87 3.62
N ALA A 21 -15.98 13.30 3.60
CA ALA A 21 -17.06 13.69 4.50
C ALA A 21 -16.66 13.50 5.98
N LEU A 22 -16.03 12.37 6.31
CA LEU A 22 -15.61 12.05 7.68
C LEU A 22 -14.65 13.10 8.27
N ILE A 23 -13.73 13.61 7.45
CA ILE A 23 -12.74 14.62 7.89
C ILE A 23 -13.15 16.06 7.53
N SER A 24 -14.39 16.26 7.08
CA SER A 24 -14.89 17.57 6.61
C SER A 24 -14.00 18.21 5.53
N LEU A 25 -13.40 17.40 4.66
CA LEU A 25 -12.62 17.89 3.52
C LEU A 25 -13.59 18.31 2.40
N PRO A 26 -13.47 19.54 1.84
CA PRO A 26 -14.28 19.95 0.71
C PRO A 26 -14.02 19.02 -0.49
N ALA A 27 -15.09 18.50 -1.09
CA ALA A 27 -14.98 17.67 -2.29
C ALA A 27 -14.48 18.54 -3.48
N ASP A 28 -13.17 18.52 -3.73
CA ASP A 28 -12.60 19.12 -4.93
C ASP A 28 -12.94 18.23 -6.14
N ARG A 29 -13.86 18.72 -6.98
CA ARG A 29 -14.31 18.01 -8.19
C ARG A 29 -13.25 17.99 -9.32
N GLY A 30 -12.16 18.76 -9.18
CA GLY A 30 -11.13 18.91 -10.20
C GLY A 30 -9.88 18.05 -10.01
N ASN A 31 -9.49 17.77 -8.76
CA ASN A 31 -8.31 16.94 -8.47
C ASN A 31 -8.70 15.49 -8.19
N LYS A 32 -8.35 14.59 -9.11
CA LYS A 32 -8.24 13.17 -8.76
C LYS A 32 -7.11 13.04 -7.74
N SER A 33 -7.47 12.91 -6.46
CA SER A 33 -6.52 12.74 -5.35
C SER A 33 -5.72 11.42 -5.45
N TYR A 34 -6.10 10.55 -6.38
CA TYR A 34 -5.49 9.26 -6.66
C TYR A 34 -4.91 9.27 -8.06
N ILE A 35 -3.58 9.38 -8.15
CA ILE A 35 -2.86 9.09 -9.39
C ILE A 35 -2.70 7.57 -9.47
N TYR A 36 -3.63 6.92 -10.15
CA TYR A 36 -3.54 5.50 -10.46
C TYR A 36 -2.86 5.29 -11.80
N ASP A 37 -1.54 5.04 -11.78
CA ASP A 37 -0.81 4.64 -12.98
C ASP A 37 -0.90 3.11 -13.20
N ARG A 38 -1.77 2.70 -14.13
CA ARG A 38 -1.90 1.29 -14.54
C ARG A 38 -0.61 0.70 -15.12
N LYS A 39 0.30 1.52 -15.64
CA LYS A 39 1.52 1.06 -16.34
C LYS A 39 2.65 0.69 -15.38
N LEU A 40 2.62 1.19 -14.15
CA LEU A 40 3.58 0.82 -13.13
C LEU A 40 3.26 -0.58 -12.60
N THR A 41 4.27 -1.44 -12.54
CA THR A 41 4.17 -2.76 -11.89
C THR A 41 4.52 -2.64 -10.41
N LEU A 42 4.05 -3.57 -9.58
CA LEU A 42 4.39 -3.63 -8.14
C LEU A 42 5.90 -3.44 -7.88
N GLN A 43 6.75 -4.21 -8.56
CA GLN A 43 8.20 -4.14 -8.37
C GLN A 43 8.82 -2.81 -8.83
N ARG A 44 8.30 -2.20 -9.90
CA ARG A 44 8.80 -0.90 -10.37
C ARG A 44 8.39 0.22 -9.41
N SER A 45 7.17 0.16 -8.89
CA SER A 45 6.65 1.11 -7.92
C SER A 45 7.49 1.09 -6.64
N LEU A 46 7.72 -0.10 -6.08
CA LEU A 46 8.57 -0.25 -4.88
C LEU A 46 10.03 0.12 -5.14
N SER A 47 10.58 -0.25 -6.31
CA SER A 47 11.96 0.10 -6.66
C SER A 47 12.15 1.61 -6.76
N LYS A 48 11.22 2.32 -7.42
CA LYS A 48 11.23 3.79 -7.51
C LYS A 48 11.08 4.42 -6.12
N PHE A 49 10.15 3.92 -5.32
CA PHE A 49 9.88 4.40 -3.97
C PHE A 49 11.07 4.22 -3.01
N MET A 50 11.72 3.05 -3.06
CA MET A 50 12.86 2.73 -2.22
C MET A 50 14.17 3.33 -2.75
N GLY A 51 14.32 3.52 -4.05
CA GLY A 51 15.51 4.04 -4.73
C GLY A 51 16.74 3.14 -4.71
N ASP A 52 16.93 2.37 -3.63
CA ASP A 52 18.19 1.67 -3.33
C ASP A 52 18.10 0.16 -3.68
N ILE A 53 16.92 -0.31 -4.09
CA ILE A 53 16.64 -1.73 -4.36
C ILE A 53 16.10 -1.88 -5.77
N HIS A 54 16.75 -2.74 -6.55
CA HIS A 54 16.37 -2.97 -7.94
C HIS A 54 15.09 -3.80 -8.08
N ALA A 55 14.28 -3.48 -9.09
CA ALA A 55 12.98 -4.12 -9.31
C ALA A 55 13.07 -5.65 -9.52
N SER A 56 14.19 -6.18 -10.03
CA SER A 56 14.39 -7.62 -10.17
C SER A 56 14.50 -8.35 -8.83
N GLU A 57 15.10 -7.72 -7.82
CA GLU A 57 15.22 -8.29 -6.47
C GLU A 57 13.85 -8.33 -5.79
N ILE A 58 13.09 -7.24 -5.91
CA ILE A 58 11.73 -7.15 -5.39
C ILE A 58 10.82 -8.19 -6.06
N LYS A 59 10.96 -8.40 -7.37
CA LYS A 59 10.17 -9.37 -8.13
C LYS A 59 10.29 -10.80 -7.58
N LYS A 60 11.46 -11.20 -7.06
CA LYS A 60 11.68 -12.54 -6.45
C LYS A 60 10.80 -12.77 -5.21
N GLN A 61 10.42 -11.68 -4.54
CA GLN A 61 9.67 -11.72 -3.29
C GLN A 61 8.16 -11.59 -3.49
N ILE A 62 7.72 -11.15 -4.67
CA ILE A 62 6.29 -11.04 -5.02
C ILE A 62 5.65 -12.44 -4.99
N LYS A 63 4.45 -12.51 -4.43
CA LYS A 63 3.59 -13.70 -4.42
C LYS A 63 2.24 -13.36 -5.00
N THR A 64 1.66 -14.28 -5.76
CA THR A 64 0.27 -14.18 -6.17
C THR A 64 -0.61 -14.81 -5.09
N LYS A 65 -1.57 -14.04 -4.57
CA LYS A 65 -2.54 -14.46 -3.56
C LYS A 65 -3.92 -14.02 -4.02
N GLU A 66 -4.88 -14.95 -4.07
CA GLU A 66 -6.26 -14.65 -4.48
C GLU A 66 -6.35 -13.92 -5.84
N GLY A 67 -5.46 -14.25 -6.78
CA GLY A 67 -5.40 -13.63 -8.11
C GLY A 67 -4.73 -12.24 -8.16
N LYS A 68 -4.22 -11.73 -7.04
CA LYS A 68 -3.54 -10.44 -6.93
C LYS A 68 -2.05 -10.63 -6.65
N ASN A 69 -1.21 -9.75 -7.20
CA ASN A 69 0.19 -9.69 -6.82
C ASN A 69 0.34 -8.98 -5.49
N CYS A 70 1.15 -9.54 -4.60
CA CYS A 70 1.34 -8.99 -3.28
C CYS A 70 2.80 -9.13 -2.84
N ILE A 71 3.23 -8.23 -1.95
CA ILE A 71 4.55 -8.26 -1.33
C ILE A 71 4.43 -8.63 0.15
N PRO A 72 5.25 -9.56 0.68
CA PRO A 72 5.22 -9.92 2.10
C PRO A 72 5.61 -8.73 3.00
N ILE A 73 4.84 -8.48 4.07
CA ILE A 73 5.14 -7.40 5.03
C ILE A 73 6.47 -7.66 5.74
N ASN A 74 6.78 -8.91 6.09
CA ASN A 74 8.05 -9.24 6.74
C ASN A 74 9.27 -8.90 5.87
N TYR A 75 9.17 -9.08 4.54
CA TYR A 75 10.20 -8.64 3.61
C TYR A 75 10.37 -7.12 3.67
N LEU A 76 9.28 -6.35 3.59
CA LEU A 76 9.32 -4.89 3.69
C LEU A 76 9.93 -4.41 5.02
N ILE A 77 9.55 -5.01 6.16
CA ILE A 77 10.09 -4.67 7.48
C ILE A 77 11.60 -4.99 7.58
N ASN A 78 12.05 -6.08 6.96
CA ASN A 78 13.48 -6.40 6.92
C ASN A 78 14.29 -5.36 6.11
N LEU A 79 13.71 -4.82 5.04
CA LEU A 79 14.35 -3.75 4.27
C LEU A 79 14.53 -2.46 5.09
N VAL A 80 13.54 -2.11 5.93
CA VAL A 80 13.64 -0.95 6.84
C VAL A 80 14.84 -1.08 7.78
N ARG A 81 15.14 -2.30 8.24
CA ARG A 81 16.22 -2.56 9.20
C ARG A 81 17.61 -2.57 8.59
N GLY A 82 17.72 -2.98 7.32
CA GLY A 82 19.02 -3.30 6.71
C GLY A 82 19.50 -2.36 5.62
N CYS A 83 18.61 -1.65 4.93
CA CYS A 83 18.98 -1.05 3.64
C CYS A 83 18.41 0.36 3.37
N LEU A 84 17.48 0.86 4.18
CA LEU A 84 16.78 2.11 3.88
C LEU A 84 17.17 3.25 4.83
N SER A 85 17.21 4.47 4.29
CA SER A 85 17.33 5.68 5.11
C SER A 85 16.13 5.81 6.06
N ARG A 86 16.31 6.53 7.17
CA ARG A 86 15.25 6.71 8.19
C ARG A 86 13.94 7.21 7.60
N LYS A 87 13.98 8.18 6.68
CA LYS A 87 12.78 8.73 6.02
C LYS A 87 12.06 7.67 5.17
N LYS A 88 12.77 6.99 4.27
CA LYS A 88 12.21 5.94 3.42
C LYS A 88 11.68 4.76 4.25
N GLY A 89 12.40 4.41 5.31
CA GLY A 89 11.98 3.38 6.27
C GLY A 89 10.64 3.71 6.94
N LEU A 90 10.45 4.96 7.38
CA LEU A 90 9.18 5.42 7.94
C LEU A 90 8.04 5.38 6.91
N SER A 91 8.28 5.85 5.68
CA SER A 91 7.30 5.76 4.60
C SER A 91 6.93 4.31 4.28
N LEU A 92 7.89 3.37 4.34
CA LEU A 92 7.63 1.95 4.11
C LEU A 92 6.83 1.30 5.25
N ILE A 93 7.06 1.72 6.50
CA ILE A 93 6.23 1.35 7.64
C ILE A 93 4.80 1.89 7.43
N ALA A 94 4.65 3.15 7.00
CA ALA A 94 3.36 3.73 6.70
C ALA A 94 2.62 2.95 5.60
N LEU A 95 3.30 2.53 4.53
CA LEU A 95 2.73 1.63 3.51
C LEU A 95 2.26 0.30 4.13
N CYS A 96 3.05 -0.31 5.00
CA CYS A 96 2.66 -1.56 5.68
C CYS A 96 1.41 -1.36 6.55
N ILE A 97 1.33 -0.26 7.29
CA ILE A 97 0.15 0.09 8.12
C ILE A 97 -1.05 0.35 7.21
N TYR A 98 -0.88 1.13 6.15
CA TYR A 98 -1.94 1.46 5.21
C TYR A 98 -2.53 0.20 4.57
N GLY A 99 -1.68 -0.71 4.05
CA GLY A 99 -2.13 -2.00 3.53
C GLY A 99 -2.70 -2.95 4.59
N THR A 100 -2.26 -2.86 5.84
CA THR A 100 -2.75 -3.76 6.91
C THR A 100 -4.03 -3.28 7.57
N VAL A 101 -4.26 -1.97 7.66
CA VAL A 101 -5.35 -1.37 8.43
C VAL A 101 -6.46 -0.89 7.51
N ILE A 102 -6.11 -0.23 6.41
CA ILE A 102 -7.09 0.37 5.49
C ILE A 102 -7.56 -0.64 4.44
N PHE A 103 -6.66 -1.52 3.97
CA PHE A 103 -6.97 -2.56 2.98
C PHE A 103 -6.64 -3.99 3.48
N PRO A 104 -7.20 -4.45 4.62
CA PRO A 104 -6.79 -5.68 5.33
C PRO A 104 -7.18 -7.01 4.65
N ARG A 105 -7.21 -7.07 3.33
CA ARG A 105 -7.76 -8.18 2.56
C ARG A 105 -6.84 -9.41 2.62
N ILE A 106 -5.54 -9.26 2.34
CA ILE A 106 -4.58 -10.39 2.33
C ILE A 106 -3.65 -10.34 3.55
N LYS A 107 -3.89 -11.22 4.53
CA LYS A 107 -3.11 -11.27 5.78
C LYS A 107 -1.61 -11.39 5.52
N ARG A 108 -0.80 -10.52 6.14
CA ARG A 108 0.68 -10.51 6.09
C ARG A 108 1.28 -10.05 4.75
N TYR A 109 0.46 -9.54 3.83
CA TYR A 109 0.92 -9.02 2.55
C TYR A 109 0.36 -7.61 2.31
N VAL A 110 1.04 -6.86 1.44
CA VAL A 110 0.52 -5.61 0.85
C VAL A 110 0.23 -5.88 -0.63
N GLU A 111 -0.98 -5.55 -1.07
CA GLU A 111 -1.42 -5.75 -2.46
C GLU A 111 -0.83 -4.72 -3.43
N GLU A 112 -0.74 -5.12 -4.69
CA GLU A 112 -0.26 -4.27 -5.78
C GLU A 112 -1.04 -2.95 -5.90
N GLU A 113 -2.37 -2.97 -5.81
CA GLU A 113 -3.17 -1.74 -5.86
C GLU A 113 -2.83 -0.77 -4.72
N VAL A 114 -2.64 -1.29 -3.50
CA VAL A 114 -2.29 -0.47 -2.32
C VAL A 114 -0.95 0.23 -2.53
N VAL A 115 0.05 -0.50 -3.05
CA VAL A 115 1.36 0.08 -3.36
C VAL A 115 1.25 1.16 -4.43
N LYS A 116 0.49 0.92 -5.50
CA LYS A 116 0.33 1.89 -6.59
C LYS A 116 -0.33 3.18 -6.11
N ILE A 117 -1.36 3.05 -5.27
CA ILE A 117 -2.04 4.18 -4.65
C ILE A 117 -1.04 4.96 -3.78
N PHE A 118 -0.32 4.28 -2.90
CA PHE A 118 0.60 4.92 -1.96
C PHE A 118 1.75 5.64 -2.66
N VAL A 119 2.37 5.01 -3.68
CA VAL A 119 3.52 5.57 -4.41
C VAL A 119 3.09 6.64 -5.41
N GLY A 120 1.86 6.60 -5.93
CA GLY A 120 1.32 7.61 -6.84
C GLY A 120 0.95 8.94 -6.17
N ILE A 121 0.95 9.00 -4.83
CA ILE A 121 0.59 10.20 -4.06
C ILE A 121 1.84 11.09 -3.77
N GLU A 122 3.06 10.65 -4.10
CA GLU A 122 4.31 11.44 -3.96
C GLU A 122 4.76 12.15 -5.25
#